data_AF-A0A925MAC4-F1
#
_entry.id   AF-A0A925MAC4-F1
#
_cell.length_a   1.000
_cell.length_b   1.000
_cell.length_c   1.000
_cell.angle_alpha   90.00
_cell.angle_beta   90.00
_cell.angle_gamma   90.00
#
_symmetry.space_group_name_H-M   'P 1'
#
loop_
_entity.id
_entity.type
_entity.pdbx_description
1 polymer ?
#
loop_
_entity_poly.entity_id
_entity_poly.type
_entity_poly.pdbx_seq_one_letter_code
_entity_poly.pdbx_strand_id
1 'polypeptide(L)'
;MTAPASVNPPVDAANWSPGSWTSRPAQQQVAYADQAGLARVIEEIGRLPPLVTSWEIERLRGELARAARGEAFVLQGGDCAESFDDCRSEPIAAKLKILLQMSLVLVHGTRKPVVRIGRIAGQYAKPRSADHETRGAVTLPAYRGDIINRDGFTPADREPDPTLLLR
;
A
#
# COMPACT_ATOMS: atom_id res chain seq x y z
N MET A 1 27.28 -20.39 -19.91
CA MET A 1 26.57 -19.26 -19.28
C MET A 1 25.42 -19.85 -18.48
N THR A 2 25.62 -20.01 -17.17
CA THR A 2 24.67 -20.61 -16.24
C THR A 2 23.57 -19.60 -15.92
N ALA A 3 22.30 -20.03 -15.98
CA ALA A 3 21.16 -19.23 -15.60
C ALA A 3 21.28 -18.79 -14.13
N PRO A 4 20.88 -17.54 -13.77
CA PRO A 4 20.87 -17.14 -12.37
C PRO A 4 19.87 -18.01 -11.60
N ALA A 5 20.32 -18.53 -10.46
CA ALA A 5 19.48 -19.31 -9.55
C ALA A 5 18.28 -18.48 -9.08
N SER A 6 17.11 -19.11 -9.00
CA SER A 6 15.90 -18.54 -8.40
C SER A 6 16.21 -18.07 -6.98
N VAL A 7 16.12 -16.76 -6.72
CA VAL A 7 16.48 -16.14 -5.44
C VAL A 7 15.40 -16.34 -4.36
N ASN A 8 14.28 -16.99 -4.66
CA ASN A 8 13.25 -17.29 -3.67
C ASN A 8 13.03 -18.80 -3.55
N PRO A 9 13.07 -19.38 -2.33
CA PRO A 9 12.54 -20.72 -2.12
C PRO A 9 11.05 -20.71 -2.47
N PRO A 10 10.53 -21.80 -3.07
CA PRO A 10 9.10 -21.90 -3.31
C PRO A 10 8.37 -21.74 -1.97
N VAL A 11 7.40 -20.83 -1.92
CA VAL A 11 6.44 -20.79 -0.82
C VAL A 11 5.83 -22.18 -0.76
N ASP A 12 5.91 -22.87 0.39
CA ASP A 12 5.25 -24.16 0.58
C ASP A 12 3.74 -23.97 0.36
N ALA A 13 3.30 -24.17 -0.87
CA ALA A 13 1.93 -23.89 -1.30
C ALA A 13 0.91 -24.72 -0.49
N ALA A 14 1.36 -25.87 0.05
CA ALA A 14 0.58 -26.74 0.92
C ALA A 14 0.21 -26.09 2.27
N ASN A 15 1.00 -25.13 2.77
CA ASN A 15 0.81 -24.49 4.08
C ASN A 15 0.41 -23.02 3.98
N TRP A 16 0.09 -22.53 2.79
CA TRP A 16 -0.30 -21.14 2.59
C TRP A 16 -1.79 -20.93 2.88
N SER A 17 -2.08 -19.92 3.68
CA SER A 17 -3.42 -19.35 3.85
C SER A 17 -3.31 -17.83 4.03
N PRO A 18 -4.40 -17.07 3.82
CA PRO A 18 -4.38 -15.62 4.07
C PRO A 18 -3.96 -15.25 5.51
N GLY A 19 -4.15 -16.14 6.49
CA GLY A 19 -3.74 -15.94 7.88
C GLY A 19 -2.33 -16.44 8.23
N SER A 20 -1.68 -17.18 7.32
CA SER A 20 -0.39 -17.85 7.59
C SER A 20 0.76 -16.89 7.94
N TRP A 21 0.66 -15.60 7.58
CA TRP A 21 1.68 -14.60 7.90
C TRP A 21 1.71 -14.24 9.40
N THR A 22 0.62 -14.45 10.14
CA THR A 22 0.50 -14.07 11.56
C THR A 22 1.42 -14.87 12.48
N SER A 23 1.88 -16.05 12.03
CA SER A 23 2.85 -16.88 12.74
C SER A 23 4.31 -16.47 12.49
N ARG A 24 4.55 -15.49 11.60
CA ARG A 24 5.89 -15.02 11.23
C ARG A 24 6.20 -13.70 11.94
N PRO A 25 7.48 -13.39 12.22
CA PRO A 25 7.86 -12.08 12.72
C PRO A 25 7.44 -10.97 11.76
N ALA A 26 6.64 -10.02 12.24
CA ALA A 26 6.18 -8.86 11.48
C ALA A 26 6.57 -7.57 12.22
N GLN A 27 7.27 -6.68 11.52
CA GLN A 27 7.59 -5.34 12.03
C GLN A 27 6.45 -4.36 11.71
N GLN A 28 6.49 -3.19 12.34
CA GLN A 28 5.53 -2.10 12.09
C GLN A 28 4.06 -2.45 12.40
N GLN A 29 3.83 -3.50 13.19
CA GLN A 29 2.51 -3.87 13.67
C GLN A 29 1.95 -2.79 14.59
N VAL A 30 0.62 -2.68 14.59
CA VAL A 30 -0.12 -1.72 15.41
C VAL A 30 -0.86 -2.48 16.48
N ALA A 31 -0.68 -2.08 17.73
CA ALA A 31 -1.46 -2.58 18.84
C ALA A 31 -2.77 -1.79 18.94
N TYR A 32 -3.87 -2.43 18.56
CA TYR A 32 -5.22 -1.89 18.79
C TYR A 32 -5.70 -2.27 20.20
N ALA A 33 -6.24 -1.32 20.95
CA ALA A 33 -6.79 -1.61 22.29
C ALA A 33 -8.04 -2.50 22.22
N ASP A 34 -8.96 -2.23 21.27
CA ASP A 34 -10.16 -3.04 21.05
C ASP A 34 -9.92 -4.14 20.00
N GLN A 35 -9.39 -5.27 20.45
CA GLN A 35 -9.17 -6.46 19.61
C GLN A 35 -10.47 -7.05 19.06
N ALA A 36 -11.58 -6.96 19.82
CA ALA A 36 -12.87 -7.45 19.35
C ALA A 36 -13.44 -6.55 18.24
N GLY A 37 -13.24 -5.23 18.35
CA GLY A 37 -13.55 -4.25 17.31
C GLY A 37 -12.76 -4.48 16.03
N LEU A 38 -11.45 -4.69 16.16
CA LEU A 38 -10.60 -5.04 15.02
C LEU A 38 -11.09 -6.31 14.30
N ALA A 39 -11.43 -7.36 15.04
CA ALA A 39 -11.94 -8.60 14.45
C ALA A 39 -13.25 -8.39 13.67
N ARG A 40 -14.20 -7.60 14.21
CA ARG A 40 -15.45 -7.25 13.53
C ARG A 40 -15.19 -6.49 12.23
N VAL A 41 -14.30 -5.51 12.27
CA VAL A 41 -13.94 -4.71 11.08
C VAL A 41 -13.29 -5.59 10.00
N ILE A 42 -12.38 -6.49 10.37
CA ILE A 42 -11.75 -7.42 9.40
C ILE A 42 -12.80 -8.33 8.75
N GLU A 43 -13.76 -8.85 9.54
CA GLU A 43 -14.86 -9.66 9.02
C GLU A 43 -15.74 -8.88 8.03
N GLU A 44 -16.01 -7.61 8.33
CA GLU A 44 -16.77 -6.72 7.46
C GLU A 44 -16.04 -6.44 6.14
N ILE A 45 -14.75 -6.07 6.19
CA ILE A 45 -13.91 -5.87 5.00
C ILE A 45 -13.88 -7.13 4.13
N GLY A 46 -13.80 -8.31 4.76
CA GLY A 46 -13.83 -9.60 4.07
C GLY A 46 -15.11 -9.89 3.27
N ARG A 47 -16.20 -9.14 3.51
CA ARG A 47 -17.48 -9.24 2.78
C ARG A 47 -17.63 -8.18 1.68
N LEU A 48 -16.78 -7.16 1.66
CA LEU A 48 -16.86 -6.09 0.67
C LEU A 48 -16.32 -6.55 -0.69
N PRO A 49 -16.79 -5.94 -1.81
CA PRO A 49 -16.21 -6.20 -3.12
C PRO A 49 -14.70 -5.88 -3.17
N PRO A 50 -13.90 -6.63 -3.92
CA PRO A 50 -12.49 -6.32 -4.07
C PRO A 50 -12.28 -5.05 -4.90
N LEU A 51 -11.18 -4.34 -4.64
CA LEU A 51 -10.80 -3.14 -5.41
C LEU A 51 -10.34 -3.46 -6.84
N VAL A 52 -9.84 -4.68 -7.07
CA VAL A 52 -9.35 -5.16 -8.36
C VAL A 52 -9.78 -6.61 -8.58
N THR A 53 -9.80 -7.02 -9.85
CA THR A 53 -10.18 -8.37 -10.28
C THR A 53 -8.95 -9.23 -10.59
N SER A 54 -9.15 -10.56 -10.63
CA SER A 54 -8.07 -11.50 -10.91
C SER A 54 -7.45 -11.32 -12.31
N TRP A 55 -8.25 -10.95 -13.32
CA TRP A 55 -7.72 -10.73 -14.67
C TRP A 55 -6.87 -9.46 -14.77
N GLU A 56 -7.17 -8.41 -13.98
CA GLU A 56 -6.34 -7.20 -13.92
C GLU A 56 -4.96 -7.52 -13.33
N ILE A 57 -4.93 -8.37 -12.30
CA ILE A 57 -3.69 -8.86 -11.69
C ILE A 57 -2.86 -9.65 -12.70
N GLU A 58 -3.48 -10.61 -13.40
CA GLU A 58 -2.75 -11.42 -14.40
C GLU A 58 -2.31 -10.60 -15.62
N ARG A 59 -3.11 -9.61 -16.02
CA ARG A 59 -2.69 -8.63 -17.03
C ARG A 59 -1.47 -7.83 -16.58
N LEU A 60 -1.48 -7.27 -15.36
CA LEU A 60 -0.35 -6.52 -14.82
C LEU A 60 0.89 -7.41 -14.69
N ARG A 61 0.74 -8.67 -14.26
CA ARG A 61 1.83 -9.65 -14.23
C ARG A 61 2.48 -9.81 -15.61
N GLY A 62 1.66 -9.95 -16.66
CA GLY A 62 2.15 -10.03 -18.04
C GLY A 62 2.89 -8.76 -18.48
N GLU A 63 2.36 -7.59 -18.15
CA GLU A 63 2.99 -6.29 -18.42
C GLU A 63 4.33 -6.12 -17.70
N LEU A 64 4.43 -6.53 -16.44
CA LEU A 64 5.68 -6.55 -15.66
C LEU A 64 6.69 -7.55 -16.23
N ALA A 65 6.25 -8.73 -16.67
CA ALA A 65 7.13 -9.72 -17.30
C ALA A 65 7.75 -9.17 -18.60
N ARG A 66 7.00 -8.39 -19.39
CA ARG A 66 7.53 -7.68 -20.56
C ARG A 66 8.58 -6.64 -20.17
N ALA A 67 8.32 -5.86 -19.12
CA ALA A 67 9.29 -4.90 -18.61
C ALA A 67 10.59 -5.58 -18.13
N ALA A 68 10.48 -6.72 -17.44
CA ALA A 68 11.63 -7.51 -16.99
C ALA A 68 12.50 -8.03 -18.14
N ARG A 69 11.91 -8.30 -19.31
CA ARG A 69 12.64 -8.64 -20.56
C ARG A 69 13.14 -7.42 -21.34
N GLY A 70 12.93 -6.22 -20.82
CA GLY A 70 13.32 -4.96 -21.47
C GLY A 70 12.41 -4.53 -22.63
N GLU A 71 11.23 -5.14 -22.79
CA GLU A 71 10.26 -4.85 -23.86
C GLU A 71 9.32 -3.68 -23.51
N ALA A 72 9.29 -3.27 -22.25
CA ALA A 72 8.49 -2.16 -21.73
C ALA A 72 9.24 -1.44 -20.60
N PHE A 73 8.76 -0.26 -20.22
CA PHE A 73 9.27 0.51 -19.09
C PHE A 73 8.19 0.66 -18.02
N VAL A 74 8.54 0.55 -16.73
CA VAL A 74 7.59 0.74 -15.62
C VAL A 74 7.73 2.17 -15.09
N LEU A 75 6.62 2.91 -15.10
CA LEU A 75 6.48 4.18 -14.40
C LEU A 75 5.55 3.97 -13.21
N GLN A 76 6.10 4.05 -12.01
CA GLN A 76 5.34 4.02 -10.76
C GLN A 76 5.45 5.36 -10.04
N GLY A 77 4.32 5.96 -9.67
CA GLY A 77 4.31 7.27 -9.02
C GLY A 77 2.99 7.59 -8.32
N GLY A 78 3.04 8.52 -7.38
CA GLY A 78 1.90 8.95 -6.57
C GLY A 78 2.36 9.39 -5.18
N ASP A 79 1.46 9.38 -4.22
CA ASP A 79 1.70 9.95 -2.89
C ASP A 79 2.66 9.08 -2.06
N CYS A 80 3.39 9.73 -1.14
CA CYS A 80 4.16 9.02 -0.13
C CYS A 80 3.22 8.25 0.81
N ALA A 81 2.18 8.93 1.26
CA ALA A 81 0.97 8.31 1.74
C ALA A 81 -0.24 9.19 1.43
N GLU A 82 -1.35 8.53 1.12
CA GLU A 82 -2.63 9.17 0.92
C GLU A 82 -3.21 9.63 2.26
N SER A 83 -4.05 10.67 2.18
CA SER A 83 -4.93 11.08 3.27
C SER A 83 -6.38 10.93 2.84
N PHE A 84 -7.29 10.63 3.77
CA PHE A 84 -8.72 10.57 3.49
C PHE A 84 -9.27 11.89 2.96
N ASP A 85 -8.74 13.02 3.42
CA ASP A 85 -9.17 14.32 2.94
C ASP A 85 -8.82 14.50 1.46
N ASP A 86 -7.70 13.93 0.99
CA ASP A 86 -7.26 14.02 -0.39
C ASP A 86 -7.88 12.96 -1.32
N CYS A 87 -8.76 12.10 -0.79
CA CYS A 87 -9.57 11.17 -1.56
C CYS A 87 -10.75 11.90 -2.26
N ARG A 88 -10.41 12.88 -3.09
CA ARG A 88 -11.35 13.72 -3.85
C ARG A 88 -11.00 13.69 -5.34
N SER A 89 -12.02 13.89 -6.18
CA SER A 89 -11.87 13.76 -7.64
C SER A 89 -10.80 14.68 -8.23
N GLU A 90 -10.68 15.92 -7.74
CA GLU A 90 -9.70 16.89 -8.26
C GLU A 90 -8.24 16.47 -7.97
N PRO A 91 -7.81 16.23 -6.70
CA PRO A 91 -6.47 15.72 -6.41
C PRO A 91 -6.14 14.42 -7.16
N ILE A 92 -7.10 13.50 -7.24
CA ILE A 92 -6.93 12.24 -7.96
C ILE A 92 -6.68 12.50 -9.46
N ALA A 93 -7.49 13.35 -10.09
CA ALA A 93 -7.32 13.70 -11.50
C ALA A 93 -5.98 14.41 -11.74
N ALA A 94 -5.54 15.29 -10.84
CA ALA A 94 -4.24 15.95 -10.94
C ALA A 94 -3.09 14.93 -10.90
N LYS A 95 -3.13 13.97 -9.97
CA LYS A 95 -2.14 12.88 -9.87
C LYS A 95 -2.08 12.05 -11.15
N LEU A 96 -3.24 11.65 -11.68
CA LEU A 96 -3.32 10.88 -12.92
C LEU A 96 -2.78 11.67 -14.13
N LYS A 97 -3.06 12.98 -14.22
CA LYS A 97 -2.52 13.85 -15.27
C LYS A 97 -1.00 13.88 -15.26
N ILE A 98 -0.38 14.04 -14.09
CA ILE A 98 1.07 14.04 -13.95
C ILE A 98 1.66 12.69 -14.39
N LEU A 99 1.07 11.57 -13.94
CA LEU A 99 1.51 10.22 -14.33
C LEU A 99 1.43 10.01 -15.85
N LEU A 100 0.37 10.50 -16.49
CA LEU A 100 0.19 10.44 -17.95
C LEU A 100 1.19 11.33 -18.70
N GLN A 101 1.45 12.54 -18.22
CA GLN A 101 2.43 13.48 -18.81
C GLN A 101 3.85 12.91 -18.75
N MET A 102 4.28 12.41 -17.60
CA MET A 102 5.57 11.72 -17.45
C MET A 102 5.68 10.52 -18.38
N SER A 103 4.59 9.74 -18.48
CA SER A 103 4.57 8.58 -19.36
C SER A 103 4.75 8.96 -20.84
N LEU A 104 4.17 10.06 -21.31
CA LEU A 104 4.34 10.52 -22.69
C LEU A 104 5.82 10.80 -22.99
N VAL A 105 6.51 11.49 -22.09
CA VAL A 105 7.95 11.78 -22.20
C VAL A 105 8.77 10.48 -22.25
N LEU A 106 8.46 9.52 -21.37
CA LEU A 106 9.15 8.23 -21.32
C LEU A 106 8.91 7.38 -22.57
N VAL A 107 7.69 7.35 -23.11
CA VAL A 107 7.41 6.65 -24.37
C VAL A 107 8.26 7.22 -25.50
N HIS A 108 8.35 8.55 -25.60
CA HIS A 108 9.16 9.21 -26.61
C HIS A 108 10.66 8.91 -26.45
N GLY A 109 11.18 9.03 -25.23
CA GLY A 109 12.61 8.87 -24.94
C GLY A 109 13.09 7.42 -25.01
N THR A 110 12.29 6.48 -24.52
CA THR A 110 12.67 5.05 -24.47
C THR A 110 12.31 4.29 -25.74
N ARG A 111 11.40 4.82 -26.57
CA ARG A 111 10.78 4.14 -27.72
C ARG A 111 10.14 2.80 -27.34
N LYS A 112 9.72 2.66 -26.08
CA LYS A 112 9.09 1.45 -25.54
C LYS A 112 7.71 1.78 -24.95
N PRO A 113 6.80 0.79 -24.91
CA PRO A 113 5.57 0.89 -24.13
C PRO A 113 5.87 1.20 -22.65
N VAL A 114 5.03 2.02 -22.02
CA VAL A 114 5.13 2.34 -20.59
C VAL A 114 3.95 1.72 -19.83
N VAL A 115 4.27 0.90 -18.83
CA VAL A 115 3.34 0.37 -17.82
C VAL A 115 3.21 1.40 -16.72
N ARG A 116 1.98 1.86 -16.43
CA ARG A 116 1.71 2.96 -15.50
C ARG A 116 1.11 2.41 -14.22
N ILE A 117 1.75 2.67 -13.09
CA ILE A 117 1.32 2.17 -11.77
C ILE A 117 1.15 3.37 -10.84
N GLY A 118 -0.06 3.57 -10.34
CA GLY A 118 -0.34 4.61 -9.35
C GLY A 118 0.01 4.13 -7.93
N ARG A 119 0.62 4.98 -7.12
CA ARG A 119 0.55 4.88 -5.66
C ARG A 119 -0.71 5.61 -5.21
N ILE A 120 -1.84 4.90 -5.27
CA ILE A 120 -3.19 5.42 -5.06
C ILE A 120 -4.13 4.29 -4.61
N ALA A 121 -5.26 4.63 -3.98
CA ALA A 121 -6.33 3.73 -3.58
C ALA A 121 -5.90 2.66 -2.56
N GLY A 122 -5.02 3.02 -1.61
CA GLY A 122 -4.67 2.14 -0.51
C GLY A 122 -3.36 2.47 0.21
N GLN A 123 -2.63 3.51 -0.21
CA GLN A 123 -1.35 3.90 0.39
C GLN A 123 -1.57 4.76 1.65
N TYR A 124 -2.44 4.32 2.56
CA TYR A 124 -2.79 5.09 3.75
C TYR A 124 -1.92 4.79 4.96
N ALA A 125 -1.21 3.66 5.00
CA ALA A 125 -0.31 3.30 6.10
C ALA A 125 1.10 3.90 5.91
N LYS A 126 1.75 4.29 7.01
CA LYS A 126 3.10 4.84 7.07
C LYS A 126 3.97 4.06 8.07
N PRO A 127 5.10 3.45 7.63
CA PRO A 127 6.06 2.89 8.57
C PRO A 127 6.74 4.01 9.37
N ARG A 128 7.15 3.72 10.60
CA ARG A 128 7.82 4.67 11.50
C ARG A 128 9.08 4.05 12.09
N SER A 129 10.10 4.89 12.26
CA SER A 129 11.37 4.52 12.90
C SER A 129 11.21 4.31 14.42
N ALA A 130 10.23 4.96 15.04
CA ALA A 130 9.93 4.85 16.46
C ALA A 130 8.41 4.74 16.66
N ASP A 131 8.02 4.00 17.69
CA ASP A 131 6.61 3.77 18.01
C ASP A 131 5.93 4.99 18.64
N HIS A 132 6.72 5.90 19.20
CA HIS A 132 6.26 7.09 19.90
C HIS A 132 6.91 8.35 19.33
N GLU A 133 6.18 9.45 19.42
CA GLU A 133 6.61 10.80 19.07
C GLU A 133 6.51 11.68 20.32
N THR A 134 7.60 12.37 20.65
CA THR A 134 7.66 13.28 21.79
C THR A 134 7.71 14.72 21.29
N ARG A 135 6.80 15.57 21.78
CA ARG A 135 6.81 17.02 21.55
C ARG A 135 6.77 17.72 22.91
N GLY A 136 7.86 18.40 23.27
CA GLY A 136 8.02 18.99 24.59
C GLY A 136 8.00 17.91 25.67
N ALA A 137 7.10 18.04 26.65
CA ALA A 137 6.94 17.11 27.77
C ALA A 137 5.95 15.96 27.50
N VAL A 138 5.34 15.92 26.31
CA VAL A 138 4.27 14.96 25.97
C VAL A 138 4.79 13.95 24.96
N THR A 139 4.65 12.66 25.29
CA THR A 139 4.97 11.52 24.43
C THR A 139 3.68 10.79 24.06
N LEU A 140 3.40 10.63 22.78
CA LEU A 140 2.23 9.94 22.24
C LEU A 140 2.65 8.90 21.21
N PRO A 141 1.77 7.93 20.85
CA PRO A 141 2.01 7.07 19.71
C PRO A 141 2.30 7.88 18.44
N ALA A 142 3.19 7.36 17.62
CA ALA A 142 3.49 7.94 16.32
C ALA A 142 2.26 7.88 15.41
N TYR A 143 2.02 8.94 14.63
CA TYR A 143 1.07 8.89 13.53
C TYR A 143 1.55 7.87 12.48
N ARG A 144 0.71 6.87 12.18
CA ARG A 144 1.03 5.74 11.30
C ARG A 144 0.20 5.75 10.01
N GLY A 145 -0.39 6.90 9.68
CA GLY A 145 -1.21 7.08 8.50
C GLY A 145 -2.71 6.91 8.80
N ASP A 146 -3.54 7.47 7.92
CA ASP A 146 -4.97 7.71 8.17
C ASP A 146 -5.78 6.42 8.37
N ILE A 147 -5.29 5.28 7.87
CA ILE A 147 -5.92 3.96 8.07
C ILE A 147 -5.68 3.40 9.49
N ILE A 148 -4.78 4.00 10.26
CA ILE A 148 -4.41 3.56 11.62
C ILE A 148 -4.89 4.54 12.68
N ASN A 149 -4.49 5.81 12.56
CA ASN A 149 -4.79 6.88 13.51
C ASN A 149 -4.75 8.25 12.80
N ARG A 150 -5.01 9.34 13.52
CA ARG A 150 -5.11 10.70 12.95
C ARG A 150 -3.81 11.46 13.13
N ASP A 151 -3.58 12.46 12.27
CA ASP A 151 -2.33 13.25 12.25
C ASP A 151 -2.16 14.14 13.50
N GLY A 152 -3.29 14.60 14.06
CA GLY A 152 -3.34 15.47 15.24
C GLY A 152 -2.50 14.95 16.41
N PHE A 153 -1.85 15.86 17.16
CA PHE A 153 -1.00 15.49 18.29
C PHE A 153 -1.76 15.56 19.61
N THR A 154 -2.81 14.76 19.71
CA THR A 154 -3.60 14.58 20.94
C THR A 154 -3.69 13.09 21.28
N PRO A 155 -3.91 12.72 22.56
CA PRO A 155 -4.09 11.32 22.92
C PRO A 155 -5.19 10.62 22.11
N ALA A 156 -6.32 11.31 21.88
CA ALA A 156 -7.44 10.78 21.11
C ALA A 156 -7.11 10.59 19.62
N ASP A 157 -6.37 11.53 19.02
CA ASP A 157 -5.97 11.41 17.60
C ASP A 157 -4.95 10.30 17.38
N ARG A 158 -4.09 10.02 18.36
CA ARG A 158 -2.99 9.06 18.24
C ARG A 158 -3.36 7.63 18.62
N GLU A 159 -4.51 7.42 19.24
CA GLU A 159 -5.04 6.09 19.53
C GLU A 159 -5.39 5.36 18.22
N PRO A 160 -4.87 4.13 17.99
CA PRO A 160 -5.26 3.34 16.83
C PRO A 160 -6.75 3.00 16.83
N ASP A 161 -7.45 3.36 15.77
CA ASP A 161 -8.89 3.13 15.62
C ASP A 161 -9.13 2.11 14.49
N PRO A 162 -9.62 0.90 14.82
CA PRO A 162 -9.82 -0.14 13.81
C PRO A 162 -10.89 0.25 12.78
N THR A 163 -11.81 1.15 13.10
CA THR A 163 -12.88 1.56 12.18
C THR A 163 -12.36 2.35 10.97
N LEU A 164 -11.16 2.94 11.07
CA LEU A 164 -10.50 3.63 9.97
C LEU A 164 -10.11 2.69 8.81
N LEU A 165 -10.04 1.38 9.05
CA LEU A 165 -9.79 0.39 7.98
C LEU A 165 -10.97 0.28 6.99
N LEU A 166 -12.19 0.66 7.40
CA LEU A 166 -13.41 0.63 6.57
C LEU A 166 -13.68 1.93 5.82
N ARG A 167 -12.93 2.98 6.14
CA ARG A 167 -13.17 4.34 5.64
C ARG A 167 -12.49 4.58 4.31
#